data_AF-A0A8J7ZLL6-F1
#
_entry.id   AF-A0A8J7ZLL6-F1
#
_cell.length_a   1.000
_cell.length_b   1.000
_cell.length_c   1.000
_cell.angle_alpha   90.00
_cell.angle_beta   90.00
_cell.angle_gamma   90.00
#
_symmetry.space_group_name_H-M   'P 1'
#
loop_
_entity.id
_entity.type
_entity.pdbx_description
1 polymer ?
#
loop_
_entity_poly.entity_id
_entity_poly.type
_entity_poly.pdbx_seq_one_letter_code
_entity_poly.pdbx_strand_id
1 'polypeptide(L)'
;MRRRRLLSALSAGVAASSGCLSTVEAPALDREDSRPPLAREDFVSSEGNAQREAVIPNVSLLPMSTASSTDGDESRVVPAPQDDSGNESAPASNESRKSTPVSSETSTSRATETSTSVAVSGRDFEEQGLYVTDDFWQYRTHVHRYAVDEVTTTVFPTEPSTDTPVKVVVAASVYPRGGLVDSVASEPFRPDSSARRVTVPMDLSAAPDGVPLQYVAAVVPESVEPTEIHPEDLHALMETDPFVVADDLLERVDRPERLAADSGRAFDRQPVEGGYVQTLRGRTKGRSWEVSFLAFDSAYVAAKRRSRGRARAEYVSYELLEGAANEIAEFVYEAAENNGFTSEFERIQFALSFVQRLPYVSDDVSTGYDDYTKFIMETLTSFKGDCEDTSILFASILESEPFNYNAVLLEPPGHMAVGLLMEKDFEGFSYIYDGSQYFYVETTTEGWGIGQIPDQYRETKARIYDV
;
A
#
# COMPACT_ATOMS: atom_id res chain seq x y z
N MET A 1 -7.13 43.27 47.45
CA MET A 1 -8.34 43.28 48.32
C MET A 1 -9.32 44.34 47.82
N ARG A 2 -10.63 44.04 47.77
CA ARG A 2 -11.79 44.96 47.52
C ARG A 2 -11.79 45.66 46.12
N ARG A 3 -12.77 45.43 45.24
CA ARG A 3 -14.20 45.90 45.25
C ARG A 3 -14.30 47.44 45.10
N ARG A 4 -15.17 48.05 44.28
CA ARG A 4 -16.39 47.57 43.54
C ARG A 4 -16.95 48.73 42.63
N ARG A 5 -17.74 48.37 41.59
CA ARG A 5 -18.96 49.10 41.10
C ARG A 5 -18.76 50.47 40.37
N LEU A 6 -19.68 51.00 39.54
CA LEU A 6 -21.05 50.65 39.09
C LEU A 6 -21.36 51.34 37.71
N LEU A 7 -22.33 50.79 36.95
CA LEU A 7 -23.32 51.35 35.98
C LEU A 7 -23.38 52.90 35.69
N SER A 8 -23.96 53.47 34.61
CA SER A 8 -24.73 52.97 33.43
C SER A 8 -25.17 54.08 32.44
N ALA A 9 -25.17 53.77 31.12
CA ALA A 9 -26.25 53.92 30.11
C ALA A 9 -26.78 55.28 29.55
N LEU A 10 -27.47 55.15 28.39
CA LEU A 10 -28.21 56.12 27.52
C LEU A 10 -27.38 57.14 26.67
N SER A 11 -27.80 57.62 25.48
CA SER A 11 -28.54 57.05 24.31
C SER A 11 -28.78 58.11 23.19
N ALA A 12 -28.77 57.68 21.92
CA ALA A 12 -29.49 58.24 20.73
C ALA A 12 -28.99 59.49 19.94
N GLY A 13 -29.24 59.46 18.60
CA GLY A 13 -29.19 60.59 17.62
C GLY A 13 -27.91 60.65 16.74
N VAL A 14 -27.80 60.17 15.49
CA VAL A 14 -28.54 60.31 14.20
C VAL A 14 -28.12 61.52 13.33
N ALA A 15 -27.83 61.21 12.03
CA ALA A 15 -27.73 62.07 10.84
C ALA A 15 -26.42 62.83 10.47
N ALA A 16 -25.57 62.13 9.70
CA ALA A 16 -25.08 62.45 8.36
C ALA A 16 -24.70 63.90 7.92
N SER A 17 -23.47 64.04 7.40
CA SER A 17 -23.19 64.69 6.11
C SER A 17 -21.79 64.33 5.58
N SER A 18 -21.65 64.08 4.28
CA SER A 18 -20.39 63.69 3.62
C SER A 18 -19.47 64.89 3.33
N GLY A 19 -18.16 64.71 3.52
CA GLY A 19 -17.11 65.67 3.15
C GLY A 19 -15.76 64.95 3.02
N CYS A 20 -14.97 65.28 1.99
CA CYS A 20 -13.88 64.43 1.51
C CYS A 20 -12.51 64.66 2.19
N LEU A 21 -11.59 63.71 1.94
CA LEU A 21 -10.13 63.76 2.10
C LEU A 21 -9.54 63.79 3.54
N SER A 22 -9.05 62.64 4.01
CA SER A 22 -7.61 62.44 4.29
C SER A 22 -7.27 61.01 4.71
N THR A 23 -6.03 60.62 4.44
CA THR A 23 -5.23 59.48 4.96
C THR A 23 -5.73 58.75 6.22
N VAL A 24 -5.80 57.41 6.14
CA VAL A 24 -5.80 56.45 7.26
C VAL A 24 -4.95 55.25 6.78
N GLU A 25 -3.71 55.09 7.25
CA GLU A 25 -3.34 54.15 8.33
C GLU A 25 -3.92 52.74 8.16
N ALA A 26 -3.04 51.77 7.91
CA ALA A 26 -3.41 50.35 7.90
C ALA A 26 -3.69 49.92 9.35
N PRO A 27 -4.87 49.34 9.66
CA PRO A 27 -5.12 48.77 10.97
C PRO A 27 -4.29 47.49 11.14
N ALA A 28 -3.66 47.33 12.30
CA ALA A 28 -3.06 46.07 12.70
C ALA A 28 -4.16 45.00 12.75
N LEU A 29 -3.98 43.93 11.99
CA LEU A 29 -4.77 42.71 12.13
C LEU A 29 -4.08 41.82 13.17
N ASP A 30 -4.49 41.96 14.43
CA ASP A 30 -4.43 40.85 15.37
C ASP A 30 -5.25 39.69 14.75
N ARG A 31 -4.56 38.68 14.22
CA ARG A 31 -5.20 37.45 13.75
C ARG A 31 -5.19 36.44 14.88
N GLU A 32 -6.31 36.34 15.57
CA GLU A 32 -6.70 35.09 16.22
C GLU A 32 -6.69 33.97 15.17
N ASP A 33 -6.20 32.80 15.58
CA ASP A 33 -6.07 31.58 14.78
C ASP A 33 -7.41 31.22 14.12
N SER A 34 -7.56 31.67 12.87
CA SER A 34 -8.79 31.56 12.07
C SER A 34 -8.54 30.73 10.83
N ARG A 35 -7.91 29.56 11.02
CA ARG A 35 -8.08 28.47 10.08
C ARG A 35 -9.60 28.19 10.01
N PRO A 36 -10.26 28.26 8.85
CA PRO A 36 -11.52 27.56 8.74
C PRO A 36 -11.20 26.08 9.04
N PRO A 37 -11.94 25.40 9.93
CA PRO A 37 -11.82 23.95 9.96
C PRO A 37 -12.11 23.46 8.55
N LEU A 38 -11.28 22.56 8.01
CA LEU A 38 -11.66 21.74 6.88
C LEU A 38 -13.04 21.20 7.23
N ALA A 39 -14.04 21.63 6.48
CA ALA A 39 -15.39 21.23 6.78
C ALA A 39 -15.42 19.71 6.64
N ARG A 40 -15.81 19.02 7.72
CA ARG A 40 -16.54 17.75 7.60
C ARG A 40 -17.85 18.08 6.88
N GLU A 41 -17.76 18.35 5.59
CA GLU A 41 -18.90 18.19 4.70
C GLU A 41 -19.09 16.68 4.60
N ASP A 42 -20.06 16.23 5.37
CA ASP A 42 -20.55 14.88 5.45
C ASP A 42 -20.72 14.30 4.04
N PHE A 43 -19.72 13.54 3.56
CA PHE A 43 -19.91 12.46 2.60
C PHE A 43 -20.64 11.29 3.30
N VAL A 44 -21.79 11.61 3.91
CA VAL A 44 -22.85 10.64 4.12
C VAL A 44 -23.31 10.24 2.74
N SER A 45 -22.88 9.05 2.30
CA SER A 45 -23.52 8.38 1.18
C SER A 45 -25.02 8.39 1.43
N SER A 46 -25.79 8.83 0.45
CA SER A 46 -27.27 8.85 0.53
C SER A 46 -27.87 7.46 0.35
N GLU A 47 -27.25 6.48 0.99
CA GLU A 47 -27.73 5.14 1.31
C GLU A 47 -26.87 4.65 2.47
N GLY A 48 -27.52 4.33 3.59
CA GLY A 48 -26.85 4.01 4.85
C GLY A 48 -26.39 2.56 4.87
N ASN A 49 -25.15 2.32 4.45
CA ASN A 49 -24.39 1.15 4.89
C ASN A 49 -23.08 1.65 5.50
N ALA A 50 -23.01 1.69 6.83
CA ALA A 50 -21.73 1.88 7.50
C ALA A 50 -20.84 0.72 7.07
N GLN A 51 -19.75 1.01 6.35
CA GLN A 51 -18.79 -0.01 5.97
C GLN A 51 -18.30 -0.68 7.25
N ARG A 52 -18.64 -1.96 7.41
CA ARG A 52 -18.01 -2.78 8.44
C ARG A 52 -16.53 -2.86 8.09
N GLU A 53 -15.70 -2.52 9.06
CA GLU A 53 -14.26 -2.41 8.92
C GLU A 53 -13.68 -3.68 8.30
N ALA A 54 -12.70 -3.51 7.40
CA ALA A 54 -11.96 -4.64 6.87
C ALA A 54 -11.17 -5.28 8.02
N VAL A 55 -11.40 -6.57 8.22
CA VAL A 55 -10.80 -7.36 9.32
C VAL A 55 -9.27 -7.40 9.21
N ILE A 56 -8.77 -7.39 7.98
CA ILE A 56 -7.36 -7.21 7.64
C ILE A 56 -7.22 -5.76 7.11
N PRO A 57 -6.24 -4.97 7.56
CA PRO A 57 -6.09 -3.59 7.13
C PRO A 57 -5.68 -3.49 5.65
N ASN A 58 -6.17 -2.48 4.96
CA ASN A 58 -5.80 -2.20 3.57
C ASN A 58 -4.34 -1.72 3.50
N VAL A 59 -3.43 -2.59 3.04
CA VAL A 59 -2.04 -2.23 2.74
C VAL A 59 -1.90 -2.01 1.24
N SER A 60 -1.21 -0.95 0.82
CA SER A 60 -1.09 -0.48 -0.55
C SER A 60 0.18 -0.97 -1.25
N LEU A 61 1.26 -1.16 -0.49
CA LEU A 61 2.46 -1.84 -0.96
C LEU A 61 3.16 -2.63 0.16
N LEU A 62 3.97 -3.63 -0.21
CA LEU A 62 4.89 -4.31 0.68
C LEU A 62 6.34 -4.11 0.21
N PRO A 63 7.26 -3.62 1.06
CA PRO A 63 8.68 -3.58 0.73
C PRO A 63 9.22 -5.00 0.52
N MET A 64 10.10 -5.17 -0.48
CA MET A 64 10.80 -6.43 -0.71
C MET A 64 12.28 -6.26 -0.41
N SER A 65 12.79 -7.07 0.53
CA SER A 65 14.22 -7.11 0.82
C SER A 65 15.02 -7.43 -0.44
N THR A 66 15.98 -6.58 -0.78
CA THR A 66 16.99 -6.83 -1.82
C THR A 66 18.05 -7.79 -1.29
N ALA A 67 17.64 -8.98 -0.85
CA ALA A 67 18.55 -10.05 -0.50
C ALA A 67 19.38 -10.39 -1.75
N SER A 68 20.69 -10.20 -1.66
CA SER A 68 21.60 -10.36 -2.79
C SER A 68 21.46 -11.74 -3.43
N SER A 69 21.14 -11.78 -4.71
CA SER A 69 20.98 -13.00 -5.50
C SER A 69 22.32 -13.70 -5.77
N THR A 70 22.99 -14.21 -4.73
CA THR A 70 24.13 -15.14 -4.78
C THR A 70 24.36 -15.81 -3.42
N ASP A 71 23.46 -16.69 -3.01
CA ASP A 71 23.81 -18.00 -2.42
C ASP A 71 22.57 -18.90 -2.44
N GLY A 72 22.78 -20.21 -2.57
CA GLY A 72 21.76 -21.13 -3.11
C GLY A 72 20.51 -21.32 -2.25
N ASP A 73 19.34 -21.14 -2.86
CA ASP A 73 18.02 -21.48 -2.28
C ASP A 73 17.76 -23.02 -2.36
N GLU A 74 18.71 -23.82 -1.87
CA GLU A 74 18.57 -25.29 -1.79
C GLU A 74 17.88 -25.76 -0.49
N SER A 75 17.45 -24.82 0.37
CA SER A 75 16.84 -25.14 1.68
C SER A 75 15.32 -24.97 1.73
N ARG A 76 14.70 -24.27 0.76
CA ARG A 76 13.24 -24.12 0.67
C ARG A 76 12.60 -25.28 -0.10
N VAL A 77 12.43 -26.40 0.60
CA VAL A 77 11.69 -27.56 0.05
C VAL A 77 10.20 -27.24 -0.01
N VAL A 78 9.65 -27.13 -1.22
CA VAL A 78 8.21 -27.08 -1.48
C VAL A 78 7.56 -28.38 -0.97
N PRO A 79 6.40 -28.34 -0.29
CA PRO A 79 5.72 -29.56 0.15
C PRO A 79 5.38 -30.44 -1.04
N ALA A 80 5.69 -31.73 -0.96
CA ALA A 80 5.27 -32.69 -1.98
C ALA A 80 3.73 -32.65 -2.15
N PRO A 81 3.20 -32.86 -3.37
CA PRO A 81 1.77 -33.09 -3.54
C PRO A 81 1.36 -34.30 -2.68
N GLN A 82 0.27 -34.16 -1.93
CA GLN A 82 -0.36 -35.31 -1.28
C GLN A 82 -1.25 -35.98 -2.32
N ASP A 83 -0.72 -37.02 -2.96
CA ASP A 83 -1.51 -37.90 -3.85
C ASP A 83 -2.60 -38.58 -3.01
N ASP A 84 -3.84 -38.09 -3.11
CA ASP A 84 -5.01 -38.74 -2.51
C ASP A 84 -5.56 -39.80 -3.49
N SER A 85 -4.76 -40.82 -3.76
CA SER A 85 -5.16 -41.99 -4.57
C SER A 85 -4.87 -43.30 -3.84
N GLY A 86 -5.90 -43.79 -3.16
CA GLY A 86 -5.84 -45.08 -2.48
C GLY A 86 -5.94 -46.27 -3.43
N ASN A 87 -5.14 -47.30 -3.12
CA ASN A 87 -5.41 -48.73 -3.35
C ASN A 87 -5.14 -49.33 -4.75
N GLU A 88 -4.02 -50.04 -4.88
CA GLU A 88 -4.00 -51.32 -5.61
C GLU A 88 -3.01 -52.35 -5.01
N SER A 89 -3.13 -53.62 -5.43
CA SER A 89 -2.78 -54.79 -4.61
C SER A 89 -1.37 -55.36 -4.80
N ALA A 90 -0.85 -56.01 -3.74
CA ALA A 90 0.38 -56.81 -3.79
C ALA A 90 0.24 -58.09 -4.66
N PRO A 91 1.38 -58.66 -5.12
CA PRO A 91 1.72 -59.99 -4.60
C PRO A 91 3.22 -60.20 -4.25
N ALA A 92 3.53 -61.35 -3.66
CA ALA A 92 4.72 -61.60 -2.85
C ALA A 92 5.86 -62.42 -3.52
N SER A 93 7.07 -62.36 -2.94
CA SER A 93 8.06 -63.45 -2.79
C SER A 93 9.37 -62.92 -2.16
N ASN A 94 10.35 -63.72 -1.71
CA ASN A 94 10.36 -64.85 -0.76
C ASN A 94 11.84 -65.07 -0.30
N GLU A 95 12.07 -65.62 0.90
CA GLU A 95 13.38 -66.15 1.40
C GLU A 95 14.58 -65.15 1.60
N SER A 96 15.58 -65.37 2.48
CA SER A 96 15.72 -66.22 3.69
C SER A 96 17.03 -65.90 4.46
N ARG A 97 17.03 -66.22 5.78
CA ARG A 97 18.17 -66.42 6.73
C ARG A 97 18.75 -65.22 7.50
N LYS A 98 19.35 -65.37 8.70
CA LYS A 98 19.12 -66.25 9.89
C LYS A 98 20.17 -65.93 11.01
N SER A 99 19.81 -65.27 12.12
CA SER A 99 20.46 -65.47 13.45
C SER A 99 19.90 -64.54 14.56
N THR A 100 19.54 -65.15 15.69
CA THR A 100 19.07 -64.58 16.98
C THR A 100 20.04 -65.00 18.12
N PRO A 101 19.86 -64.74 19.45
CA PRO A 101 18.82 -63.96 20.18
C PRO A 101 19.33 -63.03 21.31
N VAL A 102 18.36 -62.54 22.12
CA VAL A 102 18.40 -61.92 23.49
C VAL A 102 18.42 -60.37 23.46
N SER A 103 17.57 -59.61 24.19
CA SER A 103 16.61 -59.94 25.27
C SER A 103 15.33 -59.05 25.30
N SER A 104 14.32 -59.53 26.06
CA SER A 104 13.28 -58.80 26.85
C SER A 104 12.58 -57.54 26.31
N GLU A 105 11.35 -57.75 25.80
CA GLU A 105 10.04 -57.22 26.29
C GLU A 105 10.04 -55.85 27.01
N THR A 106 9.18 -54.89 26.64
CA THR A 106 7.71 -54.98 26.79
C THR A 106 6.97 -53.98 25.88
N SER A 107 5.80 -54.36 25.35
CA SER A 107 4.88 -53.54 24.53
C SER A 107 3.94 -52.68 25.42
N THR A 108 3.10 -51.74 24.97
CA THR A 108 2.42 -51.56 23.67
C THR A 108 1.90 -50.12 23.53
N SER A 109 1.86 -49.60 22.31
CA SER A 109 0.93 -48.57 21.76
C SER A 109 0.28 -47.52 22.68
N ARG A 110 0.50 -46.25 22.33
CA ARG A 110 -0.62 -45.32 22.09
C ARG A 110 -0.36 -44.58 20.79
N ALA A 111 -1.23 -44.77 19.81
CA ALA A 111 -1.26 -43.89 18.64
C ALA A 111 -1.76 -42.52 19.11
N THR A 112 -1.01 -41.46 18.80
CA THR A 112 -1.53 -40.10 18.95
C THR A 112 -2.36 -39.82 17.71
N GLU A 113 -3.66 -39.63 17.90
CA GLU A 113 -4.61 -39.35 16.84
C GLU A 113 -4.22 -38.03 16.16
N THR A 114 -3.94 -38.09 14.85
CA THR A 114 -3.89 -36.90 14.01
C THR A 114 -5.28 -36.27 14.06
N SER A 115 -5.38 -35.06 14.59
CA SER A 115 -6.62 -34.29 14.61
C SER A 115 -6.95 -33.87 13.18
N THR A 116 -7.69 -34.72 12.47
CA THR A 116 -8.28 -34.40 11.17
C THR A 116 -9.29 -33.27 11.38
N SER A 117 -8.95 -32.06 10.94
CA SER A 117 -9.94 -31.01 10.72
C SER A 117 -11.00 -31.54 9.75
N VAL A 118 -12.27 -31.17 9.98
CA VAL A 118 -13.40 -31.71 9.22
C VAL A 118 -13.20 -31.43 7.73
N ALA A 119 -12.94 -32.49 6.96
CA ALA A 119 -12.98 -32.41 5.51
C ALA A 119 -14.43 -32.13 5.08
N VAL A 120 -14.66 -30.93 4.54
CA VAL A 120 -15.89 -30.64 3.79
C VAL A 120 -15.85 -31.54 2.56
N SER A 121 -16.82 -32.45 2.46
CA SER A 121 -16.78 -33.52 1.49
C SER A 121 -17.44 -33.15 0.16
N GLY A 122 -16.73 -33.41 -0.95
CA GLY A 122 -17.40 -33.79 -2.20
C GLY A 122 -17.34 -32.85 -3.40
N ARG A 123 -16.35 -31.96 -3.50
CA ARG A 123 -16.02 -31.29 -4.78
C ARG A 123 -14.65 -31.73 -5.29
N ASP A 124 -14.50 -31.84 -6.60
CA ASP A 124 -13.17 -31.92 -7.22
C ASP A 124 -12.61 -30.50 -7.31
N PHE A 125 -11.56 -30.22 -6.55
CA PHE A 125 -10.94 -28.90 -6.55
C PHE A 125 -10.29 -28.59 -7.92
N GLU A 126 -9.78 -29.60 -8.65
CA GLU A 126 -9.14 -29.37 -9.95
C GLU A 126 -10.13 -28.88 -11.01
N GLU A 127 -11.43 -29.20 -10.87
CA GLU A 127 -12.48 -28.71 -11.77
C GLU A 127 -13.11 -27.37 -11.33
N GLN A 128 -12.96 -26.96 -10.05
CA GLN A 128 -13.84 -25.96 -9.43
C GLN A 128 -13.15 -24.85 -8.65
N GLY A 129 -11.85 -24.98 -8.37
CA GLY A 129 -11.07 -23.97 -7.66
C GLY A 129 -10.00 -23.30 -8.53
N LEU A 130 -9.53 -22.15 -8.07
CA LEU A 130 -8.46 -21.39 -8.70
C LEU A 130 -7.14 -21.63 -7.94
N TYR A 131 -6.05 -21.70 -8.70
CA TYR A 131 -4.69 -21.89 -8.18
C TYR A 131 -3.88 -20.63 -8.40
N VAL A 132 -2.97 -20.35 -7.47
CA VAL A 132 -1.93 -19.33 -7.63
C VAL A 132 -0.69 -20.00 -8.19
N THR A 133 -0.30 -19.60 -9.40
CA THR A 133 0.73 -20.29 -10.19
C THR A 133 1.98 -19.46 -10.48
N ASP A 134 2.01 -18.18 -10.11
CA ASP A 134 3.17 -17.31 -10.37
C ASP A 134 4.41 -17.78 -9.61
N ASP A 135 5.56 -17.85 -10.30
CA ASP A 135 6.85 -18.23 -9.70
C ASP A 135 7.23 -17.34 -8.50
N PHE A 136 6.75 -16.10 -8.46
CA PHE A 136 6.96 -15.16 -7.35
C PHE A 136 6.47 -15.68 -6.00
N TRP A 137 5.33 -16.39 -5.99
CA TRP A 137 4.67 -16.84 -4.76
C TRP A 137 5.19 -18.20 -4.27
N GLN A 138 5.85 -18.99 -5.12
CA GLN A 138 6.25 -20.39 -4.84
C GLN A 138 7.12 -20.58 -3.58
N TYR A 139 7.83 -19.54 -3.13
CA TYR A 139 8.76 -19.58 -1.99
C TYR A 139 8.42 -18.56 -0.89
N ARG A 140 7.18 -18.04 -0.90
CA ARG A 140 6.65 -17.02 0.01
C ARG A 140 5.38 -17.52 0.68
N THR A 141 5.03 -16.93 1.83
CA THR A 141 3.69 -17.17 2.39
C THR A 141 2.63 -16.59 1.44
N HIS A 142 1.71 -17.43 0.95
CA HIS A 142 0.77 -17.11 -0.13
C HIS A 142 -0.53 -17.92 -0.05
N VAL A 143 -1.62 -17.38 -0.58
CA VAL A 143 -2.80 -18.19 -0.95
C VAL A 143 -2.36 -19.15 -2.04
N HIS A 144 -2.41 -20.45 -1.77
CA HIS A 144 -1.99 -21.50 -2.71
C HIS A 144 -3.09 -21.81 -3.73
N ARG A 145 -4.32 -21.92 -3.22
CA ARG A 145 -5.53 -22.21 -4.00
C ARG A 145 -6.76 -21.70 -3.25
N TYR A 146 -7.81 -21.35 -3.97
CA TYR A 146 -9.06 -20.83 -3.42
C TYR A 146 -10.28 -21.25 -4.25
N ALA A 147 -11.39 -21.54 -3.58
CA ALA A 147 -12.69 -21.89 -4.16
C ALA A 147 -13.80 -21.10 -3.44
N VAL A 148 -15.06 -21.35 -3.80
CA VAL A 148 -16.23 -20.64 -3.23
C VAL A 148 -16.44 -20.93 -1.73
N ASP A 149 -15.94 -22.07 -1.24
CA ASP A 149 -16.17 -22.60 0.10
C ASP A 149 -14.91 -22.92 0.90
N GLU A 150 -13.71 -22.82 0.31
CA GLU A 150 -12.44 -22.94 1.03
C GLU A 150 -11.30 -22.10 0.44
N VAL A 151 -10.38 -21.68 1.30
CA VAL A 151 -9.10 -21.06 0.91
C VAL A 151 -7.97 -21.82 1.59
N THR A 152 -6.96 -22.22 0.82
CA THR A 152 -5.75 -22.87 1.32
C THR A 152 -4.56 -21.93 1.19
N THR A 153 -3.96 -21.54 2.30
CA THR A 153 -2.73 -20.74 2.37
C THR A 153 -1.53 -21.65 2.62
N THR A 154 -0.43 -21.46 1.88
CA THR A 154 0.87 -22.04 2.23
C THR A 154 1.64 -21.03 3.06
N VAL A 155 2.04 -21.41 4.27
CA VAL A 155 2.83 -20.59 5.20
C VAL A 155 4.27 -21.11 5.24
N PHE A 156 5.24 -20.24 4.98
CA PHE A 156 6.66 -20.59 4.92
C PHE A 156 7.41 -20.27 6.23
N PRO A 157 8.46 -21.05 6.59
CA PRO A 157 9.17 -20.89 7.87
C PRO A 157 9.88 -19.54 8.07
N THR A 158 10.19 -18.85 6.98
CA THR A 158 10.90 -17.55 7.01
C THR A 158 9.95 -16.35 7.10
N GLU A 159 8.66 -16.57 6.90
CA GLU A 159 7.63 -15.54 6.72
C GLU A 159 6.34 -15.98 7.46
N PRO A 160 6.32 -16.06 8.80
CA PRO A 160 7.27 -15.44 9.75
C PRO A 160 8.30 -16.37 10.38
N SER A 161 9.53 -15.85 10.53
CA SER A 161 10.50 -16.32 11.51
C SER A 161 10.12 -15.85 12.93
N THR A 162 9.23 -16.58 13.60
CA THR A 162 8.85 -16.34 15.02
C THR A 162 8.77 -17.62 15.85
N ASP A 163 9.13 -17.53 17.13
CA ASP A 163 8.97 -18.60 18.13
C ASP A 163 7.52 -18.66 18.71
N THR A 164 6.70 -17.63 18.44
CA THR A 164 5.31 -17.56 18.89
C THR A 164 4.37 -18.34 17.96
N PRO A 165 3.25 -18.90 18.47
CA PRO A 165 2.19 -19.40 17.60
C PRO A 165 1.57 -18.27 16.78
N VAL A 166 1.15 -18.62 15.56
CA VAL A 166 0.51 -17.75 14.58
C VAL A 166 -0.80 -18.38 14.12
N LYS A 167 -1.64 -17.60 13.46
CA LYS A 167 -2.84 -18.07 12.76
C LYS A 167 -2.92 -17.43 11.38
N VAL A 168 -3.58 -18.12 10.45
CA VAL A 168 -3.95 -17.55 9.16
C VAL A 168 -5.32 -16.92 9.33
N VAL A 169 -5.49 -15.66 8.92
CA VAL A 169 -6.80 -15.01 8.79
C VAL A 169 -7.05 -14.80 7.31
N VAL A 170 -8.19 -15.26 6.82
CA VAL A 170 -8.66 -15.02 5.45
C VAL A 170 -9.92 -14.19 5.51
N ALA A 171 -9.99 -13.16 4.69
CA ALA A 171 -11.15 -12.32 4.48
C ALA A 171 -11.58 -12.40 3.01
N ALA A 172 -12.89 -12.53 2.77
CA ALA A 172 -13.49 -12.24 1.48
C ALA A 172 -13.99 -10.79 1.49
N SER A 173 -13.60 -9.98 0.51
CA SER A 173 -14.03 -8.58 0.40
C SER A 173 -14.44 -8.22 -1.02
N VAL A 174 -15.29 -7.20 -1.16
CA VAL A 174 -15.66 -6.64 -2.46
C VAL A 174 -14.44 -5.93 -3.07
N TYR A 175 -14.03 -6.34 -4.27
CA TYR A 175 -12.90 -5.75 -4.98
C TYR A 175 -13.22 -4.34 -5.52
N PRO A 176 -12.29 -3.38 -5.48
CA PRO A 176 -10.92 -3.51 -4.99
C PRO A 176 -10.77 -3.40 -3.46
N ARG A 177 -11.40 -2.40 -2.84
CA ARG A 177 -11.27 -2.11 -1.39
C ARG A 177 -12.65 -1.78 -0.79
N GLY A 178 -13.59 -2.67 -1.02
CA GLY A 178 -14.98 -2.58 -0.57
C GLY A 178 -15.22 -3.32 0.75
N GLY A 179 -16.50 -3.50 1.09
CA GLY A 179 -16.90 -4.14 2.34
C GLY A 179 -16.54 -5.62 2.44
N LEU A 180 -16.36 -6.08 3.68
CA LEU A 180 -16.21 -7.49 4.03
C LEU A 180 -17.47 -8.29 3.70
N VAL A 181 -17.30 -9.47 3.11
CA VAL A 181 -18.33 -10.50 2.91
C VAL A 181 -18.27 -11.52 4.04
N ASP A 182 -17.09 -12.11 4.25
CA ASP A 182 -16.83 -13.13 5.27
C ASP A 182 -15.38 -13.04 5.79
N SER A 183 -15.12 -13.55 6.99
CA SER A 183 -13.75 -13.70 7.50
C SER A 183 -13.62 -14.86 8.48
N VAL A 184 -12.59 -15.68 8.25
CA VAL A 184 -12.30 -16.87 9.05
C VAL A 184 -10.84 -16.88 9.47
N ALA A 185 -10.60 -17.17 10.75
CA ALA A 185 -9.28 -17.41 11.31
C ALA A 185 -9.06 -18.92 11.50
N SER A 186 -7.86 -19.41 11.19
CA SER A 186 -7.46 -20.79 11.47
C SER A 186 -7.26 -21.00 12.97
N GLU A 187 -7.31 -22.27 13.40
CA GLU A 187 -6.71 -22.66 14.67
C GLU A 187 -5.22 -22.24 14.71
N PRO A 188 -4.69 -21.77 15.85
CA PRO A 188 -3.28 -21.39 15.97
C PRO A 188 -2.33 -22.57 15.81
N PHE A 189 -1.15 -22.30 15.25
CA PHE A 189 -0.07 -23.27 15.09
C PHE A 189 1.29 -22.59 15.23
N ARG A 190 2.34 -23.35 15.55
CA ARG A 190 3.71 -22.84 15.48
C ARG A 190 4.24 -23.00 14.04
N PRO A 191 4.95 -22.00 13.48
CA PRO A 191 5.69 -22.20 12.24
C PRO A 191 6.67 -23.37 12.39
N ASP A 192 6.56 -24.35 11.50
CA ASP A 192 7.46 -25.51 11.44
C ASP A 192 8.69 -25.17 10.58
N SER A 193 9.75 -25.99 10.58
CA SER A 193 10.93 -25.78 9.72
C SER A 193 10.70 -26.12 8.24
N SER A 194 9.46 -26.42 7.84
CA SER A 194 9.02 -26.69 6.48
C SER A 194 7.71 -25.96 6.20
N ALA A 195 7.46 -25.60 4.95
CA ALA A 195 6.22 -24.93 4.58
C ALA A 195 4.98 -25.79 4.91
N ARG A 196 3.91 -25.15 5.36
CA ARG A 196 2.68 -25.78 5.85
C ARG A 196 1.46 -25.25 5.10
N ARG A 197 0.59 -26.14 4.63
CA ARG A 197 -0.73 -25.75 4.11
C ARG A 197 -1.73 -25.61 5.27
N VAL A 198 -2.52 -24.55 5.24
CA VAL A 198 -3.59 -24.25 6.18
C VAL A 198 -4.85 -23.94 5.35
N THR A 199 -5.88 -24.76 5.49
CA THR A 199 -7.17 -24.55 4.81
C THR A 199 -8.18 -24.02 5.81
N VAL A 200 -8.90 -22.97 5.43
CA VAL A 200 -10.06 -22.45 6.16
C VAL A 200 -11.31 -22.54 5.28
N PRO A 201 -12.49 -22.88 5.83
CA PRO A 201 -13.74 -22.76 5.11
C PRO A 201 -14.10 -21.28 4.91
N MET A 202 -14.86 -20.97 3.87
CA MET A 202 -15.40 -19.64 3.59
C MET A 202 -16.91 -19.73 3.31
N ASP A 203 -17.66 -18.69 3.64
CA ASP A 203 -19.09 -18.56 3.31
C ASP A 203 -19.36 -17.31 2.45
N LEU A 204 -19.39 -17.49 1.14
CA LEU A 204 -19.73 -16.43 0.19
C LEU A 204 -21.25 -16.22 -0.01
N SER A 205 -22.13 -16.84 0.80
CA SER A 205 -23.59 -16.67 0.64
C SER A 205 -24.11 -15.25 0.89
N ALA A 206 -23.31 -14.40 1.54
CA ALA A 206 -23.57 -12.98 1.73
C ALA A 206 -23.01 -12.08 0.60
N ALA A 207 -22.35 -12.66 -0.42
CA ALA A 207 -21.78 -11.92 -1.54
C ALA A 207 -22.88 -11.28 -2.40
N PRO A 208 -22.70 -10.04 -2.92
CA PRO A 208 -23.62 -9.47 -3.88
C PRO A 208 -23.46 -10.11 -5.28
N ASP A 209 -24.59 -10.50 -5.90
CA ASP A 209 -24.61 -11.13 -7.23
C ASP A 209 -23.81 -10.33 -8.28
N GLY A 210 -22.87 -11.01 -8.95
CA GLY A 210 -22.08 -10.43 -10.04
C GLY A 210 -21.11 -9.31 -9.65
N VAL A 211 -20.91 -9.04 -8.36
CA VAL A 211 -19.92 -8.09 -7.87
C VAL A 211 -18.57 -8.79 -7.71
N PRO A 212 -17.47 -8.26 -8.30
CA PRO A 212 -16.13 -8.79 -8.09
C PRO A 212 -15.73 -8.82 -6.62
N LEU A 213 -15.22 -9.96 -6.17
CA LEU A 213 -14.64 -10.19 -4.85
C LEU A 213 -13.14 -10.47 -4.98
N GLN A 214 -12.42 -10.33 -3.88
CA GLN A 214 -11.08 -10.88 -3.70
C GLN A 214 -10.99 -11.63 -2.37
N TYR A 215 -10.04 -12.56 -2.26
CA TYR A 215 -9.59 -13.05 -0.96
C TYR A 215 -8.35 -12.29 -0.52
N VAL A 216 -8.29 -11.94 0.76
CA VAL A 216 -7.12 -11.37 1.42
C VAL A 216 -6.71 -12.34 2.52
N ALA A 217 -5.48 -12.83 2.48
CA ALA A 217 -4.93 -13.74 3.47
C ALA A 217 -3.76 -13.09 4.21
N ALA A 218 -3.86 -13.04 5.54
CA ALA A 218 -2.83 -12.56 6.44
C ALA A 218 -2.34 -13.69 7.35
N VAL A 219 -1.06 -13.63 7.74
CA VAL A 219 -0.55 -14.36 8.92
C VAL A 219 -0.34 -13.35 10.03
N VAL A 220 -0.85 -13.65 11.22
CA VAL A 220 -0.74 -12.80 12.41
C VAL A 220 -0.39 -13.65 13.64
N PRO A 221 0.21 -13.07 14.70
CA PRO A 221 0.35 -13.75 15.99
C PRO A 221 -0.98 -14.30 16.54
N GLU A 222 -0.93 -15.41 17.27
CA GLU A 222 -2.10 -16.00 17.94
C GLU A 222 -2.86 -14.97 18.81
N SER A 223 -2.12 -14.07 19.46
CA SER A 223 -2.60 -13.05 20.40
C SER A 223 -3.35 -11.87 19.78
N VAL A 224 -3.29 -11.69 18.46
CA VAL A 224 -3.99 -10.59 17.77
C VAL A 224 -5.43 -11.01 17.55
N GLU A 225 -6.41 -10.27 18.08
CA GLU A 225 -7.81 -10.62 17.87
C GLU A 225 -8.16 -10.44 16.38
N PRO A 226 -8.81 -11.41 15.70
CA PRO A 226 -9.01 -11.33 14.27
C PRO A 226 -9.73 -10.03 13.83
N THR A 227 -10.64 -9.51 14.64
CA THR A 227 -11.40 -8.28 14.36
C THR A 227 -10.63 -6.97 14.53
N GLU A 228 -9.40 -7.02 15.06
CA GLU A 228 -8.59 -5.85 15.41
C GLU A 228 -7.12 -6.07 14.97
N ILE A 229 -6.91 -6.36 13.67
CA ILE A 229 -5.57 -6.52 13.09
C ILE A 229 -5.04 -5.15 12.64
N HIS A 230 -3.85 -4.78 13.09
CA HIS A 230 -3.14 -3.58 12.65
C HIS A 230 -2.01 -3.93 11.64
N PRO A 231 -1.52 -2.97 10.82
CA PRO A 231 -0.48 -3.26 9.85
C PRO A 231 0.80 -3.87 10.47
N GLU A 232 1.17 -3.47 11.68
CA GLU A 232 2.30 -3.99 12.44
C GLU A 232 2.15 -5.45 12.90
N ASP A 233 0.93 -5.99 12.92
CA ASP A 233 0.65 -7.40 13.26
C ASP A 233 0.88 -8.34 12.06
N LEU A 234 1.01 -7.81 10.85
CA LEU A 234 1.08 -8.58 9.61
C LEU A 234 2.46 -9.21 9.42
N HIS A 235 2.54 -10.50 9.71
CA HIS A 235 3.72 -11.32 9.44
C HIS A 235 3.85 -11.72 7.96
N ALA A 236 2.73 -11.78 7.26
CA ALA A 236 2.64 -11.94 5.80
C ALA A 236 1.26 -11.46 5.35
N LEU A 237 1.16 -10.96 4.11
CA LEU A 237 -0.09 -10.52 3.49
C LEU A 237 -0.07 -10.87 1.99
N MET A 238 -1.18 -11.41 1.50
CA MET A 238 -1.46 -11.59 0.08
C MET A 238 -2.92 -11.26 -0.23
N GLU A 239 -3.15 -10.60 -1.36
CA GLU A 239 -4.47 -10.49 -2.00
C GLU A 239 -4.50 -11.46 -3.20
N THR A 240 -5.67 -11.99 -3.56
CA THR A 240 -5.88 -12.69 -4.83
C THR A 240 -6.22 -11.71 -5.95
N ASP A 241 -6.15 -12.16 -7.19
CA ASP A 241 -6.87 -11.51 -8.27
C ASP A 241 -8.39 -11.56 -8.03
N PRO A 242 -9.17 -10.62 -8.59
CA PRO A 242 -10.60 -10.62 -8.43
C PRO A 242 -11.30 -11.74 -9.20
N PHE A 243 -12.34 -12.26 -8.56
CA PHE A 243 -13.24 -13.28 -9.11
C PHE A 243 -14.70 -12.89 -8.89
N VAL A 244 -15.61 -13.53 -9.62
CA VAL A 244 -17.05 -13.54 -9.33
C VAL A 244 -17.50 -14.96 -9.03
N VAL A 245 -18.59 -15.12 -8.29
CA VAL A 245 -19.25 -16.41 -8.10
C VAL A 245 -20.30 -16.59 -9.19
N ALA A 246 -20.21 -17.71 -9.93
CA ALA A 246 -21.16 -18.10 -10.97
C ALA A 246 -21.42 -19.61 -10.89
N ASP A 247 -22.69 -20.02 -10.78
CA ASP A 247 -23.11 -21.43 -10.68
C ASP A 247 -22.29 -22.27 -9.67
N ASP A 248 -22.09 -21.73 -8.45
CA ASP A 248 -21.28 -22.28 -7.36
C ASP A 248 -19.77 -22.47 -7.65
N LEU A 249 -19.25 -21.84 -8.72
CA LEU A 249 -17.84 -21.81 -9.11
C LEU A 249 -17.26 -20.39 -9.04
N LEU A 250 -15.92 -20.28 -9.03
CA LEU A 250 -15.21 -19.00 -9.13
C LEU A 250 -14.73 -18.75 -10.56
N GLU A 251 -15.15 -17.63 -11.15
CA GLU A 251 -14.65 -17.16 -12.46
C GLU A 251 -13.77 -15.93 -12.28
N ARG A 252 -12.58 -15.91 -12.91
CA ARG A 252 -11.68 -14.74 -12.89
C ARG A 252 -12.30 -13.58 -13.67
N VAL A 253 -12.22 -12.37 -13.12
CA VAL A 253 -12.80 -11.16 -13.70
C VAL A 253 -11.87 -10.54 -14.75
N ASP A 254 -12.42 -10.12 -15.89
CA ASP A 254 -11.68 -9.31 -16.86
C ASP A 254 -11.35 -7.93 -16.26
N ARG A 255 -10.07 -7.56 -16.33
CA ARG A 255 -9.54 -6.32 -15.74
C ARG A 255 -8.97 -5.43 -16.85
N PRO A 256 -9.77 -4.55 -17.47
CA PRO A 256 -9.28 -3.61 -18.47
C PRO A 256 -8.26 -2.61 -17.91
N GLU A 257 -8.21 -2.45 -16.58
CA GLU A 257 -7.25 -1.61 -15.86
C GLU A 257 -5.90 -2.33 -15.61
N ARG A 258 -5.82 -3.67 -15.77
CA ARG A 258 -4.64 -4.48 -15.42
C ARG A 258 -3.43 -4.08 -16.26
N LEU A 259 -2.37 -3.65 -15.59
CA LEU A 259 -1.14 -3.27 -16.28
C LEU A 259 -0.38 -4.52 -16.77
N ALA A 260 0.09 -4.47 -18.01
CA ALA A 260 1.00 -5.47 -18.55
C ALA A 260 2.39 -5.37 -17.88
N ALA A 261 3.15 -6.47 -18.00
CA ALA A 261 4.59 -6.47 -17.75
C ALA A 261 5.27 -5.39 -18.59
N ASP A 262 6.18 -4.63 -17.97
CA ASP A 262 6.87 -3.50 -18.58
C ASP A 262 8.25 -3.37 -17.94
N SER A 263 9.28 -3.12 -18.74
CA SER A 263 10.64 -3.04 -18.23
C SER A 263 11.50 -2.09 -19.04
N GLY A 264 12.47 -1.49 -18.36
CA GLY A 264 13.39 -0.54 -18.94
C GLY A 264 14.73 -0.54 -18.21
N ARG A 265 15.62 0.37 -18.61
CA ARG A 265 16.92 0.54 -17.95
C ARG A 265 16.79 0.95 -16.46
N ALA A 266 15.66 1.54 -16.11
CA ALA A 266 15.40 2.16 -14.81
C ALA A 266 14.52 1.34 -13.89
N PHE A 267 13.64 0.51 -14.46
CA PHE A 267 12.54 -0.11 -13.74
C PHE A 267 12.22 -1.49 -14.33
N ASP A 268 11.54 -2.30 -13.54
CA ASP A 268 10.88 -3.53 -13.98
C ASP A 268 9.53 -3.63 -13.25
N ARG A 269 8.47 -4.04 -13.95
CA ARG A 269 7.17 -4.39 -13.38
C ARG A 269 6.72 -5.73 -13.95
N GLN A 270 6.45 -6.69 -13.07
CA GLN A 270 5.80 -7.95 -13.41
C GLN A 270 4.43 -8.04 -12.71
N PRO A 271 3.31 -8.21 -13.45
CA PRO A 271 2.04 -8.55 -12.84
C PRO A 271 2.11 -9.97 -12.25
N VAL A 272 1.62 -10.12 -11.02
CA VAL A 272 1.45 -11.41 -10.30
C VAL A 272 0.05 -11.44 -9.69
N GLU A 273 -0.47 -12.60 -9.29
CA GLU A 273 -1.72 -12.73 -8.55
C GLU A 273 -1.82 -11.66 -7.43
N GLY A 274 -2.88 -10.85 -7.46
CA GLY A 274 -3.17 -9.80 -6.48
C GLY A 274 -2.37 -8.51 -6.61
N GLY A 275 -1.35 -8.41 -7.47
CA GLY A 275 -0.48 -7.24 -7.47
C GLY A 275 0.53 -7.13 -8.62
N TYR A 276 1.56 -6.35 -8.35
CA TYR A 276 2.65 -6.04 -9.27
C TYR A 276 3.97 -6.06 -8.51
N VAL A 277 4.85 -7.00 -8.84
CA VAL A 277 6.24 -6.97 -8.37
C VAL A 277 6.95 -5.88 -9.15
N GLN A 278 7.48 -4.88 -8.44
CA GLN A 278 8.11 -3.73 -9.04
C GLN A 278 9.52 -3.54 -8.49
N THR A 279 10.45 -3.16 -9.37
CA THR A 279 11.81 -2.77 -9.01
C THR A 279 12.17 -1.44 -9.67
N LEU A 280 12.80 -0.54 -8.92
CA LEU A 280 13.31 0.74 -9.42
C LEU A 280 14.82 0.87 -9.10
N ARG A 281 15.60 1.39 -10.05
CA ARG A 281 17.07 1.39 -10.02
C ARG A 281 17.62 2.75 -10.38
N GLY A 282 18.29 3.43 -9.46
CA GLY A 282 18.79 4.79 -9.68
C GLY A 282 20.18 5.04 -9.11
N ARG A 283 20.56 6.32 -9.02
CA ARG A 283 21.86 6.74 -8.51
C ARG A 283 21.80 8.12 -7.86
N THR A 284 22.05 8.18 -6.55
CA THR A 284 22.04 9.42 -5.76
C THR A 284 23.45 9.69 -5.22
N LYS A 285 23.97 10.92 -5.36
CA LYS A 285 25.33 11.31 -4.91
C LYS A 285 26.45 10.33 -5.33
N GLY A 286 26.30 9.70 -6.49
CA GLY A 286 27.26 8.72 -7.02
C GLY A 286 27.14 7.30 -6.45
N ARG A 287 26.28 7.04 -5.46
CA ARG A 287 25.93 5.69 -4.98
C ARG A 287 24.77 5.15 -5.82
N SER A 288 24.90 3.94 -6.37
CA SER A 288 23.77 3.26 -7.02
C SER A 288 22.86 2.64 -5.96
N TRP A 289 21.57 2.56 -6.26
CA TRP A 289 20.58 1.92 -5.40
C TRP A 289 19.58 1.12 -6.24
N GLU A 290 19.00 0.10 -5.60
CA GLU A 290 17.89 -0.70 -6.12
C GLU A 290 16.85 -0.85 -5.01
N VAL A 291 15.58 -0.70 -5.35
CA VAL A 291 14.45 -0.87 -4.43
C VAL A 291 13.41 -1.75 -5.10
N SER A 292 12.88 -2.71 -4.37
CA SER A 292 11.82 -3.60 -4.85
C SER A 292 10.64 -3.60 -3.87
N PHE A 293 9.43 -3.74 -4.40
CA PHE A 293 8.20 -3.76 -3.63
C PHE A 293 7.09 -4.48 -4.42
N LEU A 294 6.12 -5.03 -3.71
CA LEU A 294 4.86 -5.48 -4.27
C LEU A 294 3.85 -4.34 -4.14
N ALA A 295 3.29 -3.83 -5.23
CA ALA A 295 2.13 -2.93 -5.19
C ALA A 295 0.84 -3.74 -5.40
N PHE A 296 -0.16 -3.56 -4.55
CA PHE A 296 -1.41 -4.30 -4.65
C PHE A 296 -2.31 -3.79 -5.78
N ASP A 297 -2.91 -4.72 -6.52
CA ASP A 297 -3.80 -4.42 -7.65
C ASP A 297 -5.07 -3.71 -7.17
N SER A 298 -5.55 -4.06 -5.97
CA SER A 298 -6.65 -3.37 -5.29
C SER A 298 -6.34 -1.89 -5.05
N ALA A 299 -5.14 -1.56 -4.58
CA ALA A 299 -4.71 -0.19 -4.27
C ALA A 299 -4.68 0.67 -5.55
N TYR A 300 -4.10 0.11 -6.61
CA TYR A 300 -4.04 0.73 -7.92
C TYR A 300 -5.43 0.95 -8.53
N VAL A 301 -6.30 -0.06 -8.50
CA VAL A 301 -7.64 0.03 -9.09
C VAL A 301 -8.59 0.90 -8.25
N ALA A 302 -8.46 0.90 -6.92
CA ALA A 302 -9.18 1.85 -6.06
C ALA A 302 -8.80 3.30 -6.39
N ALA A 303 -7.52 3.58 -6.65
CA ALA A 303 -7.04 4.88 -7.10
C ALA A 303 -7.54 5.23 -8.51
N LYS A 304 -7.47 4.29 -9.48
CA LYS A 304 -8.02 4.46 -10.84
C LYS A 304 -9.50 4.82 -10.84
N ARG A 305 -10.32 4.12 -10.05
CA ARG A 305 -11.78 4.30 -9.99
C ARG A 305 -12.24 5.48 -9.14
N ARG A 306 -11.34 6.15 -8.41
CA ARG A 306 -11.68 7.32 -7.58
C ARG A 306 -12.15 8.49 -8.46
N SER A 307 -13.11 9.26 -7.94
CA SER A 307 -13.63 10.44 -8.61
C SER A 307 -12.56 11.52 -8.78
N ARG A 308 -12.53 12.11 -9.99
CA ARG A 308 -11.66 13.24 -10.39
C ARG A 308 -12.47 14.53 -10.44
N GLY A 309 -11.79 15.67 -10.53
CA GLY A 309 -12.40 17.01 -10.45
C GLY A 309 -12.05 17.79 -9.18
N ARG A 310 -10.97 17.39 -8.51
CA ARG A 310 -10.32 18.07 -7.38
C ARG A 310 -9.32 19.10 -7.89
N ALA A 311 -8.97 20.11 -7.08
CA ALA A 311 -7.77 20.91 -7.35
C ALA A 311 -6.50 20.05 -7.15
N ARG A 312 -5.41 20.28 -7.90
CA ARG A 312 -4.19 19.46 -7.79
C ARG A 312 -3.63 19.36 -6.36
N ALA A 313 -3.75 20.41 -5.54
CA ALA A 313 -3.37 20.35 -4.13
C ALA A 313 -4.24 19.41 -3.28
N GLU A 314 -5.55 19.33 -3.55
CA GLU A 314 -6.48 18.43 -2.84
C GLU A 314 -6.19 16.94 -3.13
N TYR A 315 -5.37 16.61 -4.14
CA TYR A 315 -4.81 15.27 -4.29
C TYR A 315 -3.78 15.00 -3.20
N VAL A 316 -2.86 15.93 -2.92
CA VAL A 316 -1.89 15.80 -1.82
C VAL A 316 -2.61 15.72 -0.49
N SER A 317 -3.56 16.63 -0.22
CA SER A 317 -4.36 16.59 1.02
C SER A 317 -5.17 15.30 1.16
N TYR A 318 -5.70 14.75 0.06
CA TYR A 318 -6.36 13.45 0.08
C TYR A 318 -5.38 12.34 0.49
N GLU A 319 -4.20 12.30 -0.12
CA GLU A 319 -3.25 11.20 0.07
C GLU A 319 -2.63 11.18 1.47
N LEU A 320 -2.48 12.35 2.10
CA LEU A 320 -2.03 12.51 3.49
C LEU A 320 -3.07 12.04 4.53
N LEU A 321 -4.36 12.10 4.20
CA LEU A 321 -5.47 11.83 5.14
C LEU A 321 -6.11 10.44 4.94
N GLU A 322 -6.29 10.03 3.68
CA GLU A 322 -7.17 8.91 3.27
C GLU A 322 -6.50 8.04 2.17
N GLY A 323 -5.22 8.27 1.88
CA GLY A 323 -4.48 7.60 0.82
C GLY A 323 -3.20 6.93 1.29
N ALA A 324 -2.26 6.75 0.36
CA ALA A 324 -1.07 5.92 0.59
C ALA A 324 0.19 6.72 0.96
N ALA A 325 0.08 8.01 1.29
CA ALA A 325 1.25 8.89 1.44
C ALA A 325 2.20 8.41 2.55
N ASN A 326 1.65 8.08 3.72
CA ASN A 326 2.43 7.60 4.87
C ASN A 326 3.12 6.24 4.56
N GLU A 327 2.39 5.28 3.95
CA GLU A 327 2.96 3.98 3.55
C GLU A 327 4.14 4.13 2.58
N ILE A 328 3.99 5.00 1.57
CA ILE A 328 5.03 5.25 0.57
C ILE A 328 6.19 6.05 1.18
N ALA A 329 5.91 7.00 2.06
CA ALA A 329 6.92 7.78 2.76
C ALA A 329 7.80 6.90 3.66
N GLU A 330 7.19 6.02 4.47
CA GLU A 330 7.90 5.04 5.29
C GLU A 330 8.77 4.12 4.43
N PHE A 331 8.19 3.51 3.39
CA PHE A 331 8.93 2.67 2.43
C PHE A 331 10.13 3.41 1.80
N VAL A 332 9.95 4.64 1.31
CA VAL A 332 11.02 5.41 0.66
C VAL A 332 12.10 5.82 1.68
N TYR A 333 11.72 6.09 2.93
CA TYR A 333 12.66 6.43 4.00
C TYR A 333 13.49 5.21 4.46
N GLU A 334 12.86 4.06 4.65
CA GLU A 334 13.56 2.80 4.94
C GLU A 334 14.45 2.39 3.76
N ALA A 335 13.96 2.51 2.53
CA ALA A 335 14.73 2.23 1.32
C ALA A 335 15.98 3.13 1.22
N ALA A 336 15.87 4.39 1.61
CA ALA A 336 17.00 5.32 1.70
C ALA A 336 18.03 4.81 2.73
N GLU A 337 17.59 4.46 3.94
CA GLU A 337 18.46 3.97 5.01
C GLU A 337 19.16 2.66 4.64
N ASN A 338 18.42 1.69 4.10
CA ASN A 338 18.94 0.41 3.61
C ASN A 338 19.95 0.56 2.47
N ASN A 339 19.84 1.61 1.65
CA ASN A 339 20.83 1.97 0.63
C ASN A 339 21.93 2.93 1.14
N GLY A 340 22.02 3.16 2.46
CA GLY A 340 23.09 3.93 3.10
C GLY A 340 22.95 5.45 3.00
N PHE A 341 21.73 5.97 2.84
CA PHE A 341 21.39 7.40 2.89
C PHE A 341 20.76 7.71 4.25
N THR A 342 21.59 8.04 5.24
CA THR A 342 21.17 8.04 6.67
C THR A 342 21.03 9.43 7.30
N SER A 343 21.51 10.49 6.65
CA SER A 343 21.20 11.85 7.08
C SER A 343 19.89 12.33 6.44
N GLU A 344 19.19 13.22 7.13
CA GLU A 344 17.91 13.81 6.70
C GLU A 344 17.97 14.32 5.26
N PHE A 345 18.93 15.20 4.95
CA PHE A 345 19.14 15.71 3.59
C PHE A 345 19.60 14.65 2.57
N GLU A 346 20.18 13.53 2.99
CA GLU A 346 20.42 12.39 2.10
C GLU A 346 19.15 11.59 1.81
N ARG A 347 18.25 11.43 2.78
CA ARG A 347 16.94 10.78 2.57
C ARG A 347 16.04 11.60 1.64
N ILE A 348 15.98 12.92 1.78
CA ILE A 348 15.20 13.79 0.84
C ILE A 348 15.77 13.67 -0.58
N GLN A 349 17.09 13.67 -0.74
CA GLN A 349 17.72 13.48 -2.06
C GLN A 349 17.51 12.06 -2.62
N PHE A 350 17.38 11.06 -1.76
CA PHE A 350 16.98 9.72 -2.17
C PHE A 350 15.53 9.72 -2.67
N ALA A 351 14.59 10.28 -1.90
CA ALA A 351 13.18 10.42 -2.28
C ALA A 351 13.02 11.19 -3.61
N LEU A 352 13.76 12.28 -3.80
CA LEU A 352 13.76 13.04 -5.04
C LEU A 352 14.29 12.20 -6.21
N SER A 353 15.40 11.50 -6.01
CA SER A 353 15.96 10.62 -7.03
C SER A 353 15.06 9.41 -7.32
N PHE A 354 14.29 8.93 -6.35
CA PHE A 354 13.29 7.87 -6.51
C PHE A 354 12.16 8.34 -7.42
N VAL A 355 11.58 9.52 -7.14
CA VAL A 355 10.52 10.08 -7.99
C VAL A 355 11.03 10.47 -9.38
N GLN A 356 12.18 11.15 -9.50
CA GLN A 356 12.81 11.51 -10.79
C GLN A 356 13.16 10.29 -11.66
N ARG A 357 13.18 9.08 -11.09
CA ARG A 357 13.50 7.85 -11.81
C ARG A 357 12.28 7.21 -12.47
N LEU A 358 11.08 7.66 -12.15
CA LEU A 358 9.86 7.26 -12.82
C LEU A 358 9.86 7.78 -14.28
N PRO A 359 9.56 6.94 -15.28
CA PRO A 359 9.39 7.38 -16.66
C PRO A 359 8.38 8.53 -16.82
N TYR A 360 8.87 9.67 -17.31
CA TYR A 360 8.02 10.78 -17.72
C TYR A 360 7.18 10.42 -18.95
N VAL A 361 5.85 10.48 -18.83
CA VAL A 361 4.90 10.25 -19.93
C VAL A 361 3.71 11.20 -19.80
N SER A 362 3.59 12.15 -20.72
CA SER A 362 2.49 13.12 -20.79
C SER A 362 1.12 12.45 -20.94
N ASP A 363 0.08 13.06 -20.38
CA ASP A 363 -1.29 12.51 -20.40
C ASP A 363 -1.87 12.17 -21.77
N ASP A 364 -1.66 13.00 -22.80
CA ASP A 364 -2.02 12.71 -24.19
C ASP A 364 -1.51 11.35 -24.68
N VAL A 365 -0.38 10.88 -24.12
CA VAL A 365 0.31 9.63 -24.46
C VAL A 365 0.00 8.52 -23.47
N SER A 366 -0.22 8.83 -22.19
CA SER A 366 -0.43 7.83 -21.12
C SER A 366 -1.90 7.47 -20.89
N THR A 367 -2.84 8.38 -21.16
CA THR A 367 -4.28 8.20 -20.90
C THR A 367 -5.19 8.56 -22.07
N GLY A 368 -4.72 9.38 -23.01
CA GLY A 368 -5.51 9.86 -24.15
C GLY A 368 -6.48 10.99 -23.81
N TYR A 369 -6.27 11.65 -22.66
CA TYR A 369 -6.95 12.87 -22.24
C TYR A 369 -5.91 13.99 -22.04
N ASP A 370 -6.36 15.23 -22.19
CA ASP A 370 -5.64 16.43 -21.74
C ASP A 370 -6.01 16.66 -20.25
N ASP A 371 -5.03 16.91 -19.37
CA ASP A 371 -5.21 17.18 -17.92
C ASP A 371 -5.79 16.01 -17.08
N TYR A 372 -5.11 14.84 -17.05
CA TYR A 372 -5.43 13.67 -16.21
C TYR A 372 -4.49 13.59 -14.99
N THR A 373 -4.83 14.32 -13.93
CA THR A 373 -4.11 14.19 -12.65
C THR A 373 -4.30 12.80 -12.00
N LYS A 374 -3.19 12.10 -11.74
CA LYS A 374 -3.13 10.78 -11.10
C LYS A 374 -3.10 10.86 -9.58
N PHE A 375 -3.74 9.90 -8.92
CA PHE A 375 -3.48 9.57 -7.51
C PHE A 375 -2.14 8.83 -7.38
N ILE A 376 -1.48 8.89 -6.21
CA ILE A 376 -0.07 8.47 -6.11
C ILE A 376 0.14 6.97 -6.37
N MET A 377 -0.85 6.13 -6.03
CA MET A 377 -0.83 4.71 -6.39
C MET A 377 -1.01 4.46 -7.90
N GLU A 378 -1.69 5.35 -8.65
CA GLU A 378 -1.70 5.26 -10.11
C GLU A 378 -0.30 5.54 -10.68
N THR A 379 0.36 6.61 -10.22
CA THR A 379 1.71 7.01 -10.65
C THR A 379 2.76 5.95 -10.28
N LEU A 380 2.75 5.48 -9.03
CA LEU A 380 3.72 4.52 -8.50
C LEU A 380 3.56 3.11 -9.09
N THR A 381 2.34 2.67 -9.41
CA THR A 381 2.11 1.32 -9.99
C THR A 381 2.24 1.30 -11.51
N SER A 382 1.89 2.40 -12.18
CA SER A 382 2.09 2.50 -13.63
C SER A 382 3.55 2.81 -14.00
N PHE A 383 4.35 3.32 -13.06
CA PHE A 383 5.67 3.93 -13.30
C PHE A 383 5.61 4.96 -14.44
N LYS A 384 4.49 5.71 -14.53
CA LYS A 384 4.23 6.70 -15.59
C LYS A 384 3.48 7.87 -15.00
N GLY A 385 3.97 9.07 -15.29
CA GLY A 385 3.30 10.31 -14.97
C GLY A 385 4.01 11.50 -15.61
N ASP A 386 3.38 12.66 -15.54
CA ASP A 386 3.97 13.93 -15.93
C ASP A 386 4.12 14.88 -14.73
N CYS A 387 4.08 16.20 -14.94
CA CYS A 387 4.67 17.16 -14.00
C CYS A 387 3.85 17.36 -12.72
N GLU A 388 2.53 17.26 -12.81
CA GLU A 388 1.62 17.18 -11.68
C GLU A 388 1.79 15.88 -10.91
N ASP A 389 1.82 14.74 -11.60
CA ASP A 389 1.83 13.42 -10.97
C ASP A 389 3.08 13.19 -10.13
N THR A 390 4.25 13.55 -10.68
CA THR A 390 5.52 13.44 -9.94
C THR A 390 5.63 14.48 -8.84
N SER A 391 5.00 15.65 -9.00
CA SER A 391 4.99 16.68 -7.95
C SER A 391 4.03 16.34 -6.80
N ILE A 392 2.85 15.79 -7.09
CA ILE A 392 1.91 15.28 -6.08
C ILE A 392 2.55 14.12 -5.32
N LEU A 393 3.10 13.12 -6.02
CA LEU A 393 3.80 12.00 -5.38
C LEU A 393 4.94 12.47 -4.47
N PHE A 394 5.79 13.39 -4.93
CA PHE A 394 6.92 13.88 -4.13
C PHE A 394 6.48 14.75 -2.95
N ALA A 395 5.47 15.62 -3.12
CA ALA A 395 4.92 16.42 -2.04
C ALA A 395 4.26 15.54 -0.97
N SER A 396 3.44 14.56 -1.36
CA SER A 396 2.84 13.58 -0.44
C SER A 396 3.90 12.80 0.35
N ILE A 397 4.98 12.34 -0.30
CA ILE A 397 6.08 11.63 0.38
C ILE A 397 6.76 12.52 1.44
N LEU A 398 6.95 13.81 1.16
CA LEU A 398 7.70 14.70 2.04
C LEU A 398 6.88 15.29 3.19
N GLU A 399 5.60 15.62 2.97
CA GLU A 399 4.70 16.09 4.05
C GLU A 399 4.37 14.96 5.06
N SER A 400 4.36 13.70 4.62
CA SER A 400 4.13 12.54 5.48
C SER A 400 5.25 12.28 6.51
N GLU A 401 4.88 11.68 7.65
CA GLU A 401 5.86 10.97 8.47
C GLU A 401 6.44 9.79 7.66
N PRO A 402 7.75 9.45 7.81
CA PRO A 402 8.73 10.03 8.72
C PRO A 402 9.50 11.26 8.20
N PHE A 403 9.16 11.81 7.02
CA PHE A 403 9.87 12.98 6.45
C PHE A 403 9.53 14.30 7.16
N ASN A 404 8.24 14.61 7.35
CA ASN A 404 7.78 15.82 8.07
C ASN A 404 8.28 17.16 7.46
N TYR A 405 8.36 17.26 6.14
CA TYR A 405 8.80 18.44 5.39
C TYR A 405 7.63 19.22 4.79
N ASN A 406 7.50 20.49 5.15
CA ASN A 406 6.46 21.33 4.56
C ASN A 406 6.76 21.65 3.09
N ALA A 407 5.81 21.32 2.22
CA ALA A 407 5.86 21.47 0.79
C ALA A 407 4.72 22.38 0.29
N VAL A 408 4.85 22.86 -0.94
CA VAL A 408 3.79 23.53 -1.70
C VAL A 408 3.89 23.09 -3.16
N LEU A 409 2.77 23.09 -3.90
CA LEU A 409 2.83 22.92 -5.35
C LEU A 409 3.10 24.26 -6.02
N LEU A 410 4.04 24.27 -6.97
CA LEU A 410 4.42 25.42 -7.79
C LEU A 410 3.94 25.20 -9.22
N GLU A 411 3.12 26.11 -9.74
CA GLU A 411 2.65 26.11 -11.13
C GLU A 411 3.22 27.32 -11.89
N PRO A 412 4.46 27.24 -12.41
CA PRO A 412 4.90 28.10 -13.50
C PRO A 412 4.06 27.85 -14.78
N PRO A 413 4.12 28.73 -15.79
CA PRO A 413 3.26 28.60 -16.98
C PRO A 413 3.46 27.29 -17.75
N GLY A 414 2.48 26.39 -17.68
CA GLY A 414 2.46 25.11 -18.41
C GLY A 414 3.32 24.01 -17.80
N HIS A 415 3.62 24.07 -16.50
CA HIS A 415 4.42 23.06 -15.80
C HIS A 415 4.11 23.06 -14.30
N MET A 416 4.36 21.95 -13.62
CA MET A 416 4.24 21.82 -12.17
C MET A 416 5.53 21.29 -11.54
N ALA A 417 5.87 21.84 -10.38
CA ALA A 417 7.03 21.49 -9.58
C ALA A 417 6.67 21.56 -8.08
N VAL A 418 7.59 21.17 -7.21
CA VAL A 418 7.42 21.29 -5.74
C VAL A 418 8.25 22.43 -5.20
N GLY A 419 7.70 23.19 -4.25
CA GLY A 419 8.43 24.12 -3.41
C GLY A 419 8.63 23.51 -2.04
N LEU A 420 9.88 23.42 -1.58
CA LEU A 420 10.21 22.77 -0.30
C LEU A 420 10.72 23.78 0.72
N LEU A 421 10.14 23.80 1.92
CA LEU A 421 10.64 24.63 3.02
C LEU A 421 11.92 24.01 3.58
N MET A 422 13.04 24.70 3.42
CA MET A 422 14.36 24.27 3.91
C MET A 422 14.84 25.17 5.05
N GLU A 423 15.91 24.75 5.72
CA GLU A 423 16.61 25.60 6.70
C GLU A 423 17.03 26.95 6.09
N LYS A 424 17.06 27.97 6.94
CA LYS A 424 17.24 29.38 6.55
C LYS A 424 18.51 29.69 5.74
N ASP A 425 19.57 28.91 5.94
CA ASP A 425 20.87 29.11 5.28
C ASP A 425 21.05 28.23 4.03
N PHE A 426 19.97 27.59 3.53
CA PHE A 426 20.00 26.80 2.30
C PHE A 426 20.16 27.69 1.05
N GLU A 427 21.05 27.31 0.14
CA GLU A 427 21.31 28.04 -1.10
C GLU A 427 20.55 27.45 -2.28
N GLY A 428 19.81 28.29 -3.03
CA GLY A 428 19.10 27.85 -4.23
C GLY A 428 18.09 28.85 -4.75
N PHE A 429 17.49 28.55 -5.90
CA PHE A 429 16.32 29.24 -6.40
C PHE A 429 15.09 28.88 -5.57
N SER A 430 14.28 29.89 -5.23
CA SER A 430 13.16 29.77 -4.31
C SER A 430 12.10 30.84 -4.59
N TYR A 431 10.87 30.53 -4.21
CA TYR A 431 9.78 31.50 -4.14
C TYR A 431 9.51 31.88 -2.67
N ILE A 432 9.04 33.10 -2.44
CA ILE A 432 8.56 33.54 -1.13
C ILE A 432 7.04 33.36 -1.09
N TYR A 433 6.56 32.61 -0.11
CA TYR A 433 5.13 32.36 0.13
C TYR A 433 4.85 32.40 1.65
N ASP A 434 3.77 33.10 2.03
CA ASP A 434 3.42 33.48 3.41
C ASP A 434 4.60 33.93 4.31
N GLY A 435 5.59 34.60 3.72
CA GLY A 435 6.81 35.06 4.42
C GLY A 435 7.91 34.00 4.59
N SER A 436 7.64 32.74 4.24
CA SER A 436 8.58 31.62 4.20
C SER A 436 9.22 31.46 2.81
N GLN A 437 10.36 30.76 2.76
CA GLN A 437 11.17 30.57 1.54
C GLN A 437 11.11 29.10 1.09
N TYR A 438 10.43 28.86 -0.04
CA TYR A 438 10.23 27.53 -0.61
C TYR A 438 11.16 27.34 -1.80
N PHE A 439 12.10 26.39 -1.69
CA PHE A 439 13.09 26.10 -2.71
C PHE A 439 12.49 25.24 -3.82
N TYR A 440 12.75 25.60 -5.08
CA TYR A 440 12.20 24.90 -6.24
C TYR A 440 12.83 23.50 -6.35
N VAL A 441 11.99 22.49 -6.59
CA VAL A 441 12.38 21.11 -6.81
C VAL A 441 11.73 20.59 -8.08
N GLU A 442 12.55 20.27 -9.09
CA GLU A 442 12.12 19.62 -10.32
C GLU A 442 11.97 18.11 -10.09
N THR A 443 10.77 17.57 -10.33
CA THR A 443 10.45 16.16 -10.09
C THR A 443 10.42 15.31 -11.37
N THR A 444 10.30 15.95 -12.54
CA THR A 444 10.03 15.26 -13.82
C THR A 444 11.22 14.54 -14.45
N THR A 445 12.45 14.95 -14.13
CA THR A 445 13.66 14.47 -14.81
C THR A 445 14.86 14.36 -13.87
N GLU A 446 15.72 13.37 -14.11
CA GLU A 446 16.96 13.18 -13.37
C GLU A 446 17.92 14.36 -13.46
N GLY A 447 18.65 14.59 -12.36
CA GLY A 447 19.83 15.47 -12.35
C GLY A 447 19.60 16.86 -11.78
N TRP A 448 18.35 17.22 -11.49
CA TRP A 448 18.02 18.43 -10.75
C TRP A 448 18.09 18.20 -9.24
N GLY A 449 18.84 19.04 -8.54
CA GLY A 449 18.85 19.12 -7.08
C GLY A 449 17.82 20.12 -6.54
N ILE A 450 17.53 20.03 -5.25
CA ILE A 450 16.73 21.02 -4.51
C ILE A 450 17.38 22.41 -4.69
N GLY A 451 16.58 23.41 -5.04
CA GLY A 451 17.03 24.76 -5.34
C GLY A 451 17.57 24.96 -6.76
N GLN A 452 17.54 23.96 -7.64
CA GLN A 452 17.91 24.11 -9.05
C GLN A 452 16.66 24.21 -9.92
N ILE A 453 16.58 25.27 -10.74
CA ILE A 453 15.46 25.53 -11.65
C ILE A 453 15.93 25.49 -13.12
N PRO A 454 15.14 24.92 -14.04
CA PRO A 454 15.35 25.08 -15.48
C PRO A 454 15.38 26.56 -15.90
N ASP A 455 16.30 26.94 -16.78
CA ASP A 455 16.48 28.35 -17.18
C ASP A 455 15.22 28.99 -17.78
N GLN A 456 14.37 28.19 -18.43
CA GLN A 456 13.08 28.65 -18.98
C GLN A 456 12.08 29.13 -17.90
N TYR A 457 12.22 28.69 -16.65
CA TYR A 457 11.36 29.09 -15.53
C TYR A 457 12.01 30.11 -14.58
N ARG A 458 13.33 30.35 -14.70
CA ARG A 458 14.12 31.21 -13.79
C ARG A 458 13.58 32.63 -13.60
N GLU A 459 12.96 33.21 -14.64
CA GLU A 459 12.35 34.56 -14.60
C GLU A 459 10.81 34.53 -14.55
N THR A 460 10.22 33.34 -14.37
CA THR A 460 8.76 33.17 -14.34
C THR A 460 8.18 33.25 -12.93
N LYS A 461 6.96 33.77 -12.84
CA LYS A 461 6.14 33.66 -11.63
C LYS A 461 5.41 32.33 -11.66
N ALA A 462 5.47 31.58 -10.56
CA ALA A 462 4.58 30.46 -10.31
C ALA A 462 3.31 30.93 -9.59
N ARG A 463 2.18 30.24 -9.79
CA ARG A 463 1.15 30.15 -8.74
C ARG A 463 1.64 29.16 -7.69
N ILE A 464 1.21 29.35 -6.45
CA ILE A 464 1.62 28.53 -5.31
C ILE A 464 0.35 28.03 -4.65
N TYR A 465 0.31 26.73 -4.35
CA TYR A 465 -0.82 26.07 -3.71
C TYR A 465 -0.32 25.38 -2.44
N ASP A 466 -0.94 25.73 -1.32
CA ASP A 466 -0.84 24.96 -0.07
C ASP A 466 -1.50 23.59 -0.25
N VAL A 467 -0.96 22.58 0.43
CA VAL A 467 -1.33 21.15 0.31
C VAL A 467 -1.85 20.56 1.61
#